data_AF-B2CP17-F1
#
_entry.id   AF-B2CP17-F1
#
_cell.length_a   1.000
_cell.length_b   1.000
_cell.length_c   1.000
_cell.angle_alpha   90.00
_cell.angle_beta   90.00
_cell.angle_gamma   90.00
#
_symmetry.space_group_name_H-M   'P 1'
#
loop_
_entity.id
_entity.type
_entity.pdbx_description
1 polymer ?
#
loop_
_entity_poly.entity_id
_entity_poly.type
_entity_poly.pdbx_seq_one_letter_code
_entity_poly.pdbx_strand_id
1 'polypeptide(L)' 'KAGHPMLSVTIDQRTGTMQVTQARWERTTGSSAFPGIWDIPITWTREGED' A
#
# COMPACT_ATOMS: atom_id res chain seq x y z
N LYS A 1 0.88 13.79 -11.00
CA LYS A 1 1.69 12.62 -11.45
C LYS A 1 0.75 11.70 -12.22
N ALA A 2 1.07 11.33 -13.46
CA ALA A 2 0.22 10.44 -14.25
C ALA A 2 0.26 9.00 -13.69
N GLY A 3 -0.84 8.26 -13.83
CA GLY A 3 -1.01 6.91 -13.28
C GLY A 3 -1.65 6.90 -11.88
N HIS A 4 -1.83 5.69 -11.35
CA HIS A 4 -2.48 5.45 -10.06
C HIS A 4 -1.48 4.84 -9.06
N PRO A 5 -1.59 5.17 -7.77
CA PRO A 5 -0.79 4.52 -6.74
C PRO A 5 -1.32 3.10 -6.46
N MET A 6 -0.40 2.18 -6.19
CA MET A 6 -0.67 0.90 -5.57
C MET A 6 -0.11 0.94 -4.15
N LEU A 7 -0.91 0.52 -3.16
CA LEU A 7 -0.44 0.27 -1.80
C LEU A 7 -0.23 -1.22 -1.58
N SER A 8 0.96 -1.59 -1.10
CA SER A 8 1.23 -2.95 -0.61
C SER A 8 1.31 -2.90 0.91
N VAL A 9 0.46 -3.68 1.56
CA VAL A 9 0.33 -3.74 3.02
C VAL A 9 0.79 -5.11 3.50
N THR A 10 1.72 -5.12 4.46
CA THR A 10 2.17 -6.35 5.13
C THR A 10 1.98 -6.17 6.63
N ILE A 11 1.33 -7.15 7.27
CA ILE A 11 1.06 -7.13 8.71
C ILE A 11 1.80 -8.31 9.34
N ASP A 12 2.70 -8.03 10.27
CA ASP A 12 3.21 -9.05 11.18
C ASP A 12 2.14 -9.34 12.24
N GLN A 13 1.45 -10.46 12.09
CA GLN A 13 0.34 -10.84 12.97
C GLN A 13 0.79 -11.15 14.41
N ARG A 14 2.08 -11.41 14.64
CA ARG A 14 2.61 -11.65 15.99
C ARG A 14 2.81 -10.34 16.76
N THR A 15 3.16 -9.26 16.06
CA THR A 15 3.49 -7.96 16.69
C THR A 15 2.44 -6.88 16.42
N GLY A 16 1.56 -7.09 15.46
CA GLY A 16 0.64 -6.08 14.95
C GLY A 16 1.30 -5.01 14.07
N THR A 17 2.58 -5.15 13.73
CA THR A 17 3.28 -4.16 12.91
C THR A 17 2.73 -4.15 11.49
N MET A 18 2.19 -3.01 11.06
CA MET A 18 1.73 -2.78 9.70
C MET A 18 2.76 -1.97 8.92
N GLN A 19 3.30 -2.54 7.85
CA GLN A 19 4.14 -1.83 6.89
C GLN A 19 3.33 -1.53 5.63
N VAL A 20 3.27 -0.25 5.28
CA VAL A 20 2.62 0.22 4.04
C VAL A 20 3.69 0.80 3.12
N THR A 21 3.71 0.31 1.88
CA THR A 21 4.60 0.82 0.82
C THR A 21 3.78 1.27 -0.38
N GLN A 22 4.32 2.22 -1.15
CA GLN A 22 3.66 2.74 -2.34
C GLN A 22 4.54 2.59 -3.59
N ALA A 23 3.90 2.33 -4.71
CA ALA A 23 4.50 2.37 -6.04
C ALA A 23 3.45 2.83 -7.07
N ARG A 24 3.89 3.15 -8.30
CA ARG A 24 2.95 3.33 -9.41
C ARG A 24 2.43 1.96 -9.85
N TRP A 25 1.11 1.80 -9.94
CA TRP A 25 0.51 0.60 -10.53
C TRP A 25 0.78 0.55 -12.04
N GLU A 26 1.11 -0.65 -12.53
CA GLU A 26 1.28 -0.94 -13.96
C GLU A 26 0.46 -2.15 -14.36
N ARG A 27 -0.24 -2.07 -15.48
CA ARG A 27 -1.13 -3.16 -15.93
C ARG A 27 -0.39 -4.47 -16.19
N THR A 28 0.81 -4.41 -16.77
CA THR A 28 1.55 -5.60 -17.21
C THR A 28 2.46 -6.16 -16.13
N THR A 29 3.07 -5.29 -15.32
CA THR A 29 4.08 -5.69 -14.32
C THR A 29 3.57 -5.60 -12.88
N GLY A 30 2.35 -5.10 -12.66
CA GLY A 30 1.77 -4.84 -11.34
C GLY A 30 2.34 -3.59 -10.66
N SER A 31 3.66 -3.42 -10.69
CA SER A 31 4.40 -2.29 -10.12
C SER A 31 5.36 -1.67 -11.14
N SER A 32 5.50 -0.35 -11.09
CA SER A 32 6.45 0.43 -11.90
C SER A 32 7.75 0.72 -11.14
N ALA A 33 8.87 0.82 -11.86
CA ALA A 33 10.10 1.42 -11.34
C ALA A 33 10.06 2.97 -11.31
N PHE A 34 8.96 3.59 -11.75
CA PHE A 34 8.80 5.04 -11.71
C PHE A 34 8.81 5.55 -10.24
N PRO A 35 9.71 6.47 -9.86
CA PRO A 35 9.92 6.91 -8.48
C PRO A 35 8.87 7.93 -8.00
N GLY A 36 7.62 7.78 -8.45
CA GLY A 36 6.51 8.66 -8.06
C GLY A 36 6.07 8.39 -6.63
N ILE A 37 5.90 9.47 -5.87
CA ILE A 37 5.24 9.46 -4.54
C ILE A 37 3.89 10.18 -4.64
N TRP A 38 2.84 9.62 -4.07
CA TRP A 38 1.52 10.24 -3.96
C TRP A 38 1.20 10.53 -2.50
N ASP A 39 0.53 11.66 -2.26
CA ASP A 39 -0.14 11.92 -0.99
C ASP A 39 -1.46 11.14 -0.99
N ILE A 40 -1.58 10.18 -0.06
CA ILE A 40 -2.73 9.28 0.02
C ILE A 40 -3.27 9.37 1.45
N PRO A 41 -4.49 9.90 1.66
CA PRO A 41 -5.13 9.85 2.97
C PRO A 41 -5.58 8.41 3.26
N ILE A 42 -4.77 7.67 4.01
CA ILE A 42 -5.05 6.27 4.34
C ILE A 42 -6.01 6.22 5.53
N THR A 43 -7.07 5.42 5.40
CA THR A 43 -7.92 4.96 6.49
C THR A 43 -7.82 3.44 6.60
N TRP A 44 -8.03 2.89 7.80
CA TRP A 44 -7.97 1.45 8.04
C TRP A 44 -8.99 1.03 9.10
N THR A 45 -9.40 -0.22 9.04
CA THR A 45 -10.20 -0.90 10.06
C THR A 45 -9.64 -2.31 10.23
N ARG A 46 -9.89 -2.91 11.39
CA ARG A 46 -9.64 -4.34 11.65
C ARG A 46 -10.90 -4.96 12.23
N GLU A 47 -11.02 -6.26 12.08
CA GLU A 47 -11.96 -7.04 12.87
C GLU A 47 -11.62 -6.92 14.38
N GLY A 48 -12.64 -6.83 15.22
CA GLY A 48 -12.49 -6.89 16.68
C GLY A 48 -12.39 -8.34 17.14
N GLU A 49 -11.69 -8.62 18.24
CA GLU A 49 -11.82 -9.90 18.94
C GLU A 49 -12.99 -9.80 19.92
N ASP A 50 -13.88 -10.79 19.90
CA ASP A 50 -14.99 -10.96 20.86
C ASP A 50 -14.53 -11.54 22.21
#